data_AF-A0A538EBA3-F1
#
_entry.id   AF-A0A538EBA3-F1
#
_cell.length_a   1.000
_cell.length_b   1.000
_cell.length_c   1.000
_cell.angle_alpha   90.00
_cell.angle_beta   90.00
_cell.angle_gamma   90.00
#
_symmetry.space_group_name_H-M   'P 1'
#
loop_
_entity.id
_entity.type
_entity.pdbx_description
1 polymer ?
#
loop_
_entity_poly.entity_id
_entity_poly.type
_entity_poly.pdbx_seq_one_letter_code
_entity_poly.pdbx_strand_id
1 'polypeptide(L)'
;ALEEEVVLLKLIGSAEPDPTVTRVLIGDENEIEHLRGTSVVSTGYGPGSTIVGGMGVLGPTRMDYPGTIATVSAVARYVGEILAQN
;
A
#
# COMPACT_ATOMS: atom_id res chain seq x y z
N ALA A 1 11.04 -1.49 -20.88
CA ALA A 1 9.58 -1.22 -20.82
C ALA A 1 8.84 -2.19 -19.89
N LEU A 2 9.20 -3.47 -19.80
CA LEU A 2 8.59 -4.42 -18.86
C LEU A 2 9.02 -4.22 -17.39
N GLU A 3 10.11 -3.50 -17.12
CA GLU A 3 10.63 -3.33 -15.75
C GLU A 3 9.73 -2.45 -14.88
N GLU A 4 9.09 -1.42 -15.44
CA GLU A 4 8.24 -0.48 -14.69
C GLU A 4 6.90 -1.09 -14.26
N GLU A 5 6.28 -1.95 -15.08
CA GLU A 5 5.00 -2.60 -14.72
C GLU A 5 5.16 -3.58 -13.55
N VAL A 6 6.31 -4.23 -13.42
CA VAL A 6 6.58 -5.19 -12.32
C VAL A 6 6.76 -4.47 -10.99
N VAL A 7 7.21 -3.21 -11.01
CA VAL A 7 7.34 -2.37 -9.80
C VAL A 7 5.99 -2.18 -9.14
N LEU A 8 4.97 -1.82 -9.91
CA LEU A 8 3.62 -1.57 -9.38
C LEU A 8 2.99 -2.84 -8.81
N LEU A 9 3.17 -3.98 -9.48
CA LEU A 9 2.71 -5.29 -8.98
C LEU A 9 3.36 -5.68 -7.66
N LYS A 10 4.67 -5.44 -7.50
CA LYS A 10 5.39 -5.69 -6.24
C LYS A 10 4.91 -4.77 -5.12
N LEU A 11 4.60 -3.51 -5.43
CA LEU A 11 4.04 -2.56 -4.47
C LEU A 11 2.65 -3.01 -3.99
N ILE A 12 1.80 -3.49 -4.89
CA ILE A 12 0.46 -4.01 -4.55
C ILE A 12 0.56 -5.30 -3.74
N GLY A 13 1.49 -6.20 -4.10
CA GLY A 13 1.75 -7.45 -3.38
C GLY A 13 2.50 -7.31 -2.05
N SER A 14 2.96 -6.10 -1.72
CA SER A 14 3.63 -5.80 -0.44
C SER A 14 2.66 -5.59 0.72
N ALA A 15 1.35 -5.52 0.45
CA ALA A 15 0.34 -5.38 1.50
C ALA A 15 0.39 -6.57 2.45
N GLU A 16 0.29 -6.30 3.75
CA GLU A 16 0.27 -7.34 4.78
C GLU A 16 -0.99 -8.22 4.64
N PRO A 17 -0.91 -9.52 5.02
CA PRO A 17 -2.06 -10.43 5.04
C PRO A 17 -3.19 -10.01 5.99
N ASP A 18 -2.89 -9.08 6.91
CA ASP A 18 -3.86 -8.47 7.80
C ASP A 18 -4.31 -7.11 7.24
N PRO A 19 -5.60 -6.92 6.90
CA PRO A 19 -6.12 -5.67 6.34
C PRO A 19 -6.09 -4.50 7.34
N THR A 20 -5.81 -4.77 8.62
CA THR A 20 -5.63 -3.73 9.65
C THR A 20 -4.19 -3.23 9.74
N VAL A 21 -3.24 -3.93 9.13
CA VAL A 21 -1.83 -3.57 9.16
C VAL A 21 -1.48 -2.72 7.92
N THR A 22 -0.81 -1.61 8.18
CA THR A 22 -0.24 -0.76 7.14
C THR A 22 1.26 -0.96 7.09
N ARG A 23 1.79 -1.30 5.92
CA ARG A 23 3.23 -1.39 5.67
C ARG A 23 3.73 -0.04 5.18
N VAL A 24 4.92 0.33 5.64
CA VAL A 24 5.64 1.53 5.19
C VAL A 24 7.05 1.11 4.79
N LEU A 25 7.47 1.49 3.58
CA LEU A 25 8.83 1.32 3.08
C LEU A 25 9.42 2.69 2.77
N ILE A 26 10.59 2.99 3.33
CA ILE A 26 11.22 4.30 3.23
C ILE A 26 12.59 4.19 2.57
N GLY A 27 12.74 4.83 1.41
CA GLY A 27 14.01 5.03 0.75
C GLY A 27 14.76 3.72 0.52
N ASP A 28 15.87 3.53 1.22
CA ASP A 28 16.74 2.36 1.09
C ASP A 28 16.09 1.02 1.50
N GLU A 29 14.94 1.04 2.18
CA GLU A 29 14.13 -0.16 2.44
C GLU A 29 13.47 -0.71 1.17
N ASN A 30 13.40 0.08 0.10
CA ASN A 30 12.91 -0.38 -1.18
C ASN A 30 13.94 -1.30 -1.86
N GLU A 31 13.51 -2.52 -2.19
CA GLU A 31 14.33 -3.51 -2.92
C GLU A 31 14.72 -3.04 -4.34
N ILE A 32 13.91 -2.15 -4.91
CA ILE A 32 14.09 -1.63 -6.26
C ILE A 32 14.91 -0.34 -6.17
N GLU A 33 16.10 -0.33 -6.77
CA GLU A 33 17.04 0.79 -6.69
C GLU A 33 16.41 2.13 -7.12
N HIS A 34 15.63 2.13 -8.20
CA HIS A 34 14.93 3.31 -8.71
C HIS A 34 13.87 3.88 -7.73
N LEU A 35 13.42 3.09 -6.75
CA LEU A 35 12.48 3.53 -5.72
C LEU A 35 13.16 4.01 -4.44
N ARG A 36 14.48 3.93 -4.32
CA ARG A 36 15.19 4.40 -3.11
C ARG A 36 15.09 5.90 -2.86
N GLY A 37 14.67 6.67 -3.86
CA GLY A 37 14.29 8.09 -3.71
C GLY A 37 12.86 8.33 -3.19
N THR A 38 12.09 7.26 -2.95
CA THR A 38 10.66 7.33 -2.65
C THR A 38 10.30 6.64 -1.34
N SER A 39 9.06 6.81 -0.92
CA SER A 39 8.42 6.06 0.15
C SER A 39 7.10 5.49 -0.32
N VAL A 40 6.78 4.32 0.21
CA VAL A 40 5.57 3.57 -0.11
C VAL A 40 4.83 3.32 1.19
N VAL A 41 3.56 3.73 1.23
CA VAL A 41 2.62 3.35 2.30
C VAL A 41 1.58 2.45 1.66
N SER A 42 1.47 1.20 2.09
CA SER A 42 0.54 0.22 1.52
C SER A 42 -0.27 -0.50 2.59
N THR A 43 -1.50 -0.90 2.25
CA THR A 43 -2.37 -1.70 3.10
C THR A 43 -3.26 -2.60 2.26
N GLY A 44 -3.72 -3.71 2.84
CA GLY A 44 -4.67 -4.61 2.21
C GLY A 44 -6.11 -4.09 2.35
N TYR A 45 -6.97 -4.43 1.40
CA TYR A 45 -8.42 -4.19 1.50
C TYR A 45 -9.21 -5.46 1.19
N GLY A 46 -10.39 -5.56 1.80
CA GLY A 46 -11.38 -6.58 1.49
C GLY A 46 -12.38 -6.80 2.62
N PRO A 47 -13.39 -7.66 2.41
CA PRO A 47 -14.46 -7.87 3.36
C PRO A 47 -13.98 -8.68 4.57
N GLY A 48 -14.20 -8.14 5.78
CA GLY A 48 -13.84 -8.82 7.02
C GLY A 48 -12.34 -9.12 7.11
N SER A 49 -11.99 -10.40 7.25
CA SER A 49 -10.61 -10.88 7.32
C SER A 49 -10.06 -11.36 5.96
N THR A 50 -10.81 -11.20 4.87
CA THR A 50 -10.38 -11.63 3.53
C THR A 50 -9.79 -10.44 2.78
N ILE A 51 -8.51 -10.54 2.42
CA ILE A 51 -7.86 -9.59 1.53
C ILE A 51 -8.15 -9.94 0.08
N VAL A 52 -8.69 -8.99 -0.67
CA VAL A 52 -8.95 -9.11 -2.10
C VAL A 52 -7.92 -8.37 -2.96
N GLY A 53 -7.16 -7.45 -2.35
CA GLY A 53 -6.14 -6.67 -3.02
C GLY A 53 -5.40 -5.71 -2.09
N GLY A 54 -4.38 -5.05 -2.63
CA GLY A 54 -3.60 -4.02 -1.94
C GLY A 54 -3.86 -2.63 -2.52
N MET A 55 -3.72 -1.61 -1.68
CA MET A 55 -3.69 -0.21 -2.09
C MET A 55 -2.58 0.55 -1.37
N GLY A 56 -2.15 1.67 -1.91
CA GLY A 56 -1.09 2.46 -1.30
C GLY A 56 -0.78 3.79 -1.99
N VAL A 57 0.09 4.56 -1.35
CA VAL A 57 0.59 5.85 -1.83
C VAL A 57 2.10 5.76 -2.01
N LEU A 58 2.57 6.27 -3.15
CA LEU A 58 3.99 6.51 -3.45
C LEU A 58 4.29 8.00 -3.28
N GLY A 59 5.31 8.36 -2.51
CA GLY A 59 5.68 9.74 -2.24
C GLY A 59 7.19 9.94 -2.06
N PRO A 60 7.65 11.17 -1.78
CA PRO A 60 9.04 11.42 -1.39
C PRO A 60 9.37 10.79 -0.03
N THR A 61 10.65 10.57 0.26
CA THR A 61 11.12 10.08 1.58
C THR A 61 10.86 11.03 2.75
N ARG A 62 10.52 12.29 2.47
CA ARG A 62 9.98 13.23 3.45
C ARG A 62 8.54 13.57 3.09
N MET A 63 7.59 12.79 3.63
CA MET A 63 6.16 12.99 3.50
C MET A 63 5.48 13.07 4.88
N ASP A 64 4.22 13.51 4.92
CA ASP A 64 3.38 13.41 6.11
C ASP A 64 2.92 11.95 6.29
N TYR A 65 3.76 11.13 6.93
CA TYR A 65 3.47 9.72 7.15
C TYR A 65 2.22 9.49 7.98
N PRO A 66 2.00 10.15 9.14
CA PRO A 66 0.77 9.96 9.92
C PRO A 66 -0.50 10.25 9.12
N GLY A 67 -0.54 11.38 8.39
CA GLY A 67 -1.70 11.74 7.56
C GLY A 67 -1.92 10.76 6.41
N THR A 68 -0.84 10.31 5.76
CA THR A 68 -0.92 9.37 4.64
C THR A 68 -1.36 7.99 5.10
N ILE A 69 -0.80 7.46 6.19
CA ILE A 69 -1.21 6.19 6.80
C ILE A 69 -2.70 6.25 7.14
N ALA A 70 -3.14 7.29 7.85
CA ALA A 70 -4.55 7.43 8.22
C ALA A 70 -5.47 7.46 6.99
N THR A 71 -5.06 8.17 5.93
CA THR A 71 -5.84 8.25 4.68
C THR A 71 -5.94 6.89 4.00
N VAL A 72 -4.82 6.20 3.81
CA VAL A 72 -4.77 4.89 3.13
C VAL A 72 -5.58 3.85 3.91
N SER A 73 -5.42 3.77 5.24
CA SER A 73 -6.21 2.87 6.08
C SER A 73 -7.70 3.17 6.03
N ALA A 74 -8.10 4.45 6.00
CA ALA A 74 -9.50 4.84 5.91
C ALA A 74 -10.13 4.42 4.57
N VAL A 75 -9.42 4.63 3.46
CA VAL A 75 -9.89 4.23 2.12
C VAL A 75 -9.97 2.70 2.02
N ALA A 76 -8.98 1.97 2.53
CA ALA A 76 -8.99 0.51 2.53
C ALA A 76 -10.18 -0.07 3.30
N ARG A 77 -10.46 0.49 4.48
CA ARG A 77 -11.64 0.11 5.28
C ARG A 77 -12.93 0.38 4.50
N TYR A 78 -13.06 1.56 3.90
CA TYR A 78 -14.26 1.94 3.15
C TYR A 78 -14.50 1.03 1.94
N VAL A 79 -13.45 0.72 1.17
CA VAL A 79 -13.55 -0.21 0.04
C VAL A 79 -13.87 -1.62 0.52
N GLY A 80 -13.27 -2.07 1.62
CA GLY A 80 -13.61 -3.36 2.24
C GLY A 80 -15.07 -3.45 2.67
N GLU A 81 -15.62 -2.39 3.25
CA GLU A 81 -17.03 -2.30 3.64
C GLU A 81 -17.97 -2.34 2.43
N ILE A 82 -17.62 -1.70 1.31
CA ILE A 82 -18.40 -1.77 0.06
C ILE A 82 -18.38 -3.19 -0.51
N LEU A 83 -17.23 -3.84 -0.50
CA LEU A 83 -17.09 -5.20 -1.01
C LEU A 83 -17.82 -6.23 -0.16
N ALA A 84 -17.99 -5.96 1.15
CA ALA A 84 -18.78 -6.81 2.04
C ALA A 84 -20.30 -6.72 1.80
N GLN A 85 -20.76 -5.71 1.05
CA GLN A 85 -22.18 -5.49 0.73
C GLN A 85 -22.62 -6.14 -0.59
N ASN A 86 -21.69 -6.72 -1.35
CA ASN A 86 -21.94 -7.48 -2.58
C ASN A 86 -21.74 -8.98 -2.34
#